data_AF-A0A8J7QRT3-F1
#
_entry.id   AF-A0A8J7QRT3-F1
#
_cell.length_a   1.000
_cell.length_b   1.000
_cell.length_c   1.000
_cell.angle_alpha   90.00
_cell.angle_beta   90.00
_cell.angle_gamma   90.00
#
_symmetry.space_group_name_H-M   'P 1'
#
loop_
_entity.id
_entity.type
_entity.pdbx_description
1 polymer ?
#
loop_
_entity_poly.entity_id
_entity_poly.type
_entity_poly.pdbx_seq_one_letter_code
_entity_poly.pdbx_strand_id
1 'polypeptide(L)'
;MKKILFLCIIALCGFAVQANAQIGVTMHTEGWSNIPPEAQKRGYYFQWSELAQMDDDPALEEVMLFGKDNGHYATYDLFKYYYAVVDNYTKEIEYISPTEYFSEAYSLVLEDRNNDGRSELYITYIQDGTFSTDERGYALNGKRCYERIEWQAPEQTNVQPTKRNKK
;
A
#
# COMPACT_ATOMS: atom_id res chain seq x y z
N MET A 1 64.45 -14.29 7.69
CA MET A 1 63.41 -13.85 6.72
C MET A 1 62.06 -14.56 6.84
N LYS A 2 61.88 -15.64 7.65
CA LYS A 2 60.58 -16.33 7.84
C LYS A 2 59.68 -15.74 8.94
N LYS A 3 60.22 -15.01 9.91
CA LYS A 3 59.45 -14.44 11.05
C LYS A 3 58.73 -13.12 10.72
N ILE A 4 59.23 -12.37 9.74
CA ILE A 4 58.62 -11.09 9.31
C ILE A 4 57.38 -11.36 8.43
N LEU A 5 57.41 -12.41 7.61
CA LEU A 5 56.28 -12.79 6.76
C LEU A 5 55.05 -13.24 7.58
N PHE A 6 55.26 -13.83 8.76
CA PHE A 6 54.17 -14.28 9.64
C PHE A 6 53.48 -13.11 10.36
N LEU A 7 54.21 -12.01 10.63
CA LEU A 7 53.68 -10.81 11.27
C LEU A 7 52.82 -9.96 10.32
N CYS A 8 53.13 -9.96 9.02
CA CYS A 8 52.32 -9.26 8.01
C CYS A 8 50.97 -9.94 7.74
N ILE A 9 50.87 -11.26 7.89
CA ILE A 9 49.62 -12.01 7.67
C ILE A 9 48.63 -11.76 8.82
N ILE A 10 49.12 -11.61 10.06
CA ILE A 10 48.26 -11.33 11.22
C ILE A 10 47.76 -9.88 11.21
N ALA A 11 48.55 -8.93 10.71
CA ALA A 11 48.13 -7.54 10.55
C ALA A 11 47.08 -7.33 9.45
N LEU A 12 47.02 -8.21 8.45
CA LEU A 12 46.04 -8.14 7.35
C LEU A 12 44.67 -8.74 7.72
N CYS A 13 44.59 -9.60 8.72
CA CYS A 13 43.37 -10.32 9.10
C CYS A 13 42.48 -9.58 10.14
N GLY A 14 42.86 -8.37 10.58
CA GLY A 14 42.23 -7.68 11.71
C GLY A 14 41.01 -6.81 11.40
N PHE A 15 40.65 -6.62 10.13
CA PHE A 15 39.56 -5.71 9.74
C PHE A 15 38.39 -6.45 9.09
N ALA A 16 37.82 -7.43 9.80
CA ALA A 16 36.47 -7.86 9.49
C ALA A 16 35.52 -6.80 10.04
N VAL A 17 35.09 -5.86 9.18
CA VAL A 17 34.00 -4.95 9.49
C VAL A 17 32.76 -5.81 9.69
N GLN A 18 32.32 -5.96 10.94
CA GLN A 18 31.03 -6.58 11.22
C GLN A 18 29.96 -5.58 10.77
N ALA A 19 29.39 -5.82 9.60
CA ALA A 19 28.15 -5.18 9.19
C ALA A 19 27.04 -5.72 10.08
N ASN A 20 26.62 -4.93 11.07
CA ASN A 20 25.42 -5.22 11.82
C ASN A 20 24.22 -4.80 10.96
N ALA A 21 23.51 -5.77 10.39
CA ALA A 21 22.20 -5.54 9.83
C ALA A 21 21.18 -5.58 10.97
N GLN A 22 20.39 -4.52 11.12
CA GLN A 22 19.21 -4.57 11.98
C GLN A 22 18.10 -5.27 11.20
N ILE A 23 17.81 -6.53 11.56
CA ILE A 23 16.64 -7.22 11.02
C ILE A 23 15.44 -6.72 11.82
N GLY A 24 14.74 -5.73 11.26
CA GLY A 24 13.39 -5.40 11.71
C GLY A 24 12.43 -6.46 11.23
N VAL A 25 11.96 -7.34 12.12
CA VAL A 25 10.82 -8.21 11.80
C VAL A 25 9.58 -7.39 12.09
N THR A 26 8.97 -6.81 11.05
CA THR A 26 7.60 -6.29 11.17
C THR A 26 6.66 -7.49 11.13
N MET A 27 6.05 -7.82 12.28
CA MET A 27 4.94 -8.76 12.33
C MET A 27 3.79 -8.13 11.53
N HIS A 28 3.53 -8.62 10.32
CA HIS A 28 2.27 -8.34 9.63
C HIS A 28 1.17 -9.02 10.45
N THR A 29 0.48 -8.22 11.26
CA THR A 29 -0.58 -8.74 12.11
C THR A 29 -1.85 -8.59 11.31
N GLU A 30 -2.33 -9.69 10.72
CA GLU A 30 -3.59 -9.71 9.99
C GLU A 30 -4.76 -9.50 10.96
N GLY A 31 -5.73 -8.68 10.57
CA GLY A 31 -7.01 -8.58 11.30
C GLY A 31 -7.46 -7.15 11.62
N TRP A 32 -8.74 -7.05 11.95
CA TRP A 32 -9.48 -5.80 12.15
C TRP A 32 -8.83 -4.83 13.16
N SER A 33 -8.10 -5.34 14.16
CA SER A 33 -7.49 -4.53 15.21
C SER A 33 -6.32 -3.67 14.74
N ASN A 34 -5.73 -3.96 13.57
CA ASN A 34 -4.54 -3.26 13.08
C ASN A 34 -4.86 -2.23 12.00
N ILE A 35 -6.13 -2.10 11.63
CA ILE A 35 -6.60 -1.14 10.65
C ILE A 35 -6.80 0.21 11.36
N PRO A 36 -6.09 1.28 10.95
CA PRO A 36 -6.31 2.62 11.49
C PRO A 36 -7.80 2.97 11.48
N PRO A 37 -8.42 3.39 12.61
CA PRO A 37 -9.84 3.71 12.69
C PRO A 37 -10.31 4.69 11.62
N GLU A 38 -9.44 5.63 11.25
CA GLU A 38 -9.71 6.67 10.25
C GLU A 38 -9.75 6.12 8.82
N ALA A 39 -9.16 4.95 8.55
CA ALA A 39 -9.23 4.26 7.26
C ALA A 39 -10.56 3.51 7.08
N GLN A 40 -11.32 3.32 8.16
CA GLN A 40 -12.52 2.49 8.18
C GLN A 40 -13.75 3.28 7.74
N LYS A 41 -14.37 2.89 6.63
CA LYS A 41 -15.68 3.41 6.20
C LYS A 41 -16.79 2.45 6.63
N ARG A 42 -17.91 2.99 7.11
CA ARG A 42 -19.07 2.18 7.52
C ARG A 42 -19.56 1.31 6.36
N GLY A 43 -19.71 0.01 6.64
CA GLY A 43 -20.21 -0.97 5.66
C GLY A 43 -19.15 -1.48 4.68
N TYR A 44 -17.89 -1.07 4.85
CA TYR A 44 -16.75 -1.64 4.15
C TYR A 44 -15.96 -2.56 5.08
N TYR A 45 -15.34 -3.58 4.50
CA TYR A 45 -14.55 -4.59 5.19
C TYR A 45 -13.20 -4.72 4.52
N PHE A 46 -12.17 -4.97 5.33
CA PHE A 46 -10.83 -5.26 4.84
C PHE A 46 -10.83 -6.48 3.91
N GLN A 47 -10.18 -6.35 2.76
CA GLN A 47 -10.06 -7.42 1.77
C GLN A 47 -8.65 -7.98 1.72
N TRP A 48 -7.66 -7.09 1.57
CA TRP A 48 -6.25 -7.45 1.52
C TRP A 48 -5.36 -6.21 1.72
N SER A 49 -4.08 -6.41 1.98
CA SER A 49 -3.05 -5.36 1.91
C SER A 49 -1.71 -5.90 1.41
N GLU A 50 -0.85 -4.98 0.97
CA GLU A 50 0.53 -5.27 0.57
C GLU A 50 1.44 -4.11 0.92
N LEU A 51 2.68 -4.45 1.25
CA LEU A 51 3.73 -3.48 1.50
C LEU A 51 4.38 -3.09 0.18
N ALA A 52 4.44 -1.79 -0.09
CA ALA A 52 5.02 -1.25 -1.31
C ALA A 52 5.81 0.02 -0.98
N GLN A 53 6.82 0.31 -1.81
CA GLN A 53 7.53 1.58 -1.80
C GLN A 53 6.67 2.59 -2.56
N MET A 54 5.93 3.45 -1.87
CA MET A 54 4.93 4.33 -2.49
C MET A 54 5.45 5.74 -2.76
N ASP A 55 6.48 6.18 -2.03
CA ASP A 55 7.13 7.48 -2.20
C ASP A 55 8.67 7.38 -2.19
N ASP A 56 9.33 8.51 -1.93
CA ASP A 56 10.79 8.63 -1.92
C ASP A 56 11.42 8.26 -0.54
N ASP A 57 10.62 8.02 0.51
CA ASP A 57 11.11 7.59 1.82
C ASP A 57 11.37 6.08 1.81
N PRO A 58 12.56 5.57 2.21
CA PRO A 58 12.83 4.13 2.23
C PRO A 58 11.93 3.30 3.16
N ALA A 59 11.08 3.93 3.98
CA ALA A 59 10.00 3.23 4.65
C ALA A 59 9.03 2.61 3.62
N LEU A 60 8.46 1.46 3.96
CA LEU A 60 7.40 0.88 3.14
C LEU A 60 6.06 1.37 3.65
N GLU A 61 5.11 1.54 2.74
CA GLU A 61 3.72 1.82 3.04
C GLU A 61 2.90 0.55 2.89
N GLU A 62 1.91 0.40 3.74
CA GLU A 62 0.89 -0.63 3.63
C GLU A 62 -0.30 -0.08 2.84
N VAL A 63 -0.45 -0.57 1.60
CA VAL A 63 -1.61 -0.27 0.77
C VAL A 63 -2.71 -1.25 1.14
N MET A 64 -3.81 -0.74 1.69
CA MET A 64 -4.93 -1.53 2.19
C MET A 64 -6.16 -1.39 1.29
N LEU A 65 -6.77 -2.50 0.88
CA LEU A 65 -8.02 -2.52 0.11
C LEU A 65 -9.22 -2.81 1.01
N PHE A 66 -10.25 -1.97 0.91
CA PHE A 66 -11.51 -2.11 1.61
C PHE A 66 -12.66 -2.26 0.62
N GLY A 67 -13.48 -3.28 0.85
CA GLY A 67 -14.52 -3.71 -0.07
C GLY A 67 -15.88 -3.88 0.58
N LYS A 68 -16.94 -3.78 -0.23
CA LYS A 68 -18.29 -4.19 0.13
C LYS A 68 -19.04 -4.73 -1.08
N ASP A 69 -20.01 -5.58 -0.80
CA ASP A 69 -20.94 -6.10 -1.81
C ASP A 69 -21.83 -4.98 -2.35
N ASN A 70 -22.04 -4.98 -3.66
CA ASN A 70 -22.86 -4.02 -4.41
C ASN A 70 -23.89 -4.69 -5.32
N GLY A 71 -24.02 -6.01 -5.24
CA GLY A 71 -25.04 -6.79 -5.92
C GLY A 71 -24.54 -8.18 -6.29
N HIS A 72 -25.38 -9.18 -6.10
CA HIS A 72 -25.14 -10.55 -6.53
C HIS A 72 -26.03 -10.84 -7.74
N TYR A 73 -25.41 -11.22 -8.85
CA TYR A 73 -26.10 -11.56 -10.10
C TYR A 73 -25.91 -13.04 -10.41
N ALA A 74 -26.61 -13.54 -11.43
CA ALA A 74 -26.65 -14.97 -11.71
C ALA A 74 -25.26 -15.58 -12.01
N THR A 75 -24.32 -14.78 -12.54
CA THR A 75 -23.01 -15.24 -13.02
C THR A 75 -21.83 -14.44 -12.47
N TYR A 76 -22.06 -13.35 -11.75
CA TYR A 76 -21.01 -12.48 -11.22
C TYR A 76 -21.51 -11.72 -10.00
N ASP A 77 -20.56 -11.29 -9.18
CA ASP A 77 -20.80 -10.36 -8.08
C ASP A 77 -20.26 -8.99 -8.48
N LEU A 78 -20.92 -7.93 -8.00
CA LEU A 78 -20.40 -6.58 -8.11
C LEU A 78 -20.01 -6.09 -6.73
N PHE A 79 -18.87 -5.42 -6.68
CA PHE A 79 -18.31 -4.86 -5.47
C PHE A 79 -18.07 -3.37 -5.62
N LYS A 80 -18.13 -2.66 -4.49
CA LYS A 80 -17.48 -1.36 -4.36
C LYS A 80 -16.26 -1.49 -3.49
N TYR A 81 -15.19 -0.76 -3.83
CA TYR A 81 -14.01 -0.72 -2.99
C TYR A 81 -13.30 0.62 -3.05
N TYR A 82 -12.48 0.88 -2.05
CA TYR A 82 -11.51 1.97 -2.02
C TYR A 82 -10.23 1.43 -1.38
N TYR A 83 -9.14 2.18 -1.54
CA TYR A 83 -7.87 1.86 -0.91
C TYR A 83 -7.41 2.97 0.03
N ALA A 84 -6.53 2.63 0.96
CA ALA A 84 -5.80 3.57 1.79
C ALA A 84 -4.29 3.25 1.72
N VAL A 85 -3.46 4.26 1.90
CA VAL A 85 -2.00 4.14 2.05
C VAL A 85 -1.67 4.54 3.48
N VAL A 86 -1.00 3.65 4.19
CA VAL A 86 -0.70 3.77 5.62
C VAL A 86 0.78 3.53 5.81
N ASP A 87 1.47 4.43 6.50
CA ASP A 87 2.87 4.23 6.87
C ASP A 87 3.00 2.93 7.69
N ASN A 88 3.88 2.02 7.26
CA ASN A 88 3.99 0.71 7.91
C ASN A 88 4.53 0.78 9.35
N TYR A 89 5.35 1.78 9.68
CA TYR A 89 5.99 1.95 10.98
C TYR A 89 5.15 2.79 11.93
N THR A 90 4.75 3.99 11.50
CA THR A 90 3.99 4.93 12.35
C THR A 90 2.51 4.58 12.42
N LYS A 91 2.02 3.81 11.43
CA LYS A 91 0.59 3.49 11.22
C LYS A 91 -0.26 4.74 11.01
N GLU A 92 0.36 5.87 10.64
CA GLU A 92 -0.34 7.08 10.23
C GLU A 92 -0.94 6.88 8.83
N ILE A 93 -2.13 7.45 8.63
CA ILE A 93 -2.77 7.43 7.32
C ILE A 93 -2.21 8.55 6.48
N GLU A 94 -1.64 8.18 5.35
CA GLU A 94 -1.07 9.13 4.40
C GLU A 94 -2.07 9.47 3.29
N TYR A 95 -2.90 8.49 2.91
CA TYR A 95 -3.92 8.70 1.90
C TYR A 95 -5.12 7.77 2.07
N ILE A 96 -6.32 8.27 1.78
CA ILE A 96 -7.54 7.48 1.60
C ILE A 96 -8.15 7.90 0.28
N SER A 97 -8.43 6.93 -0.59
CA SER A 97 -9.08 7.25 -1.86
C SER A 97 -10.46 7.89 -1.62
N PRO A 98 -10.71 9.07 -2.20
CA PRO A 98 -12.04 9.69 -2.16
C PRO A 98 -13.01 8.99 -3.11
N THR A 99 -12.50 8.18 -4.04
CA THR A 99 -13.27 7.48 -5.06
C THR A 99 -13.63 6.07 -4.59
N GLU A 100 -14.89 5.69 -4.77
CA GLU A 100 -15.33 4.30 -4.68
C GLU A 100 -15.28 3.69 -6.09
N TYR A 101 -14.48 2.65 -6.27
CA TYR A 101 -14.36 1.91 -7.52
C TYR A 101 -15.35 0.76 -7.57
N PHE A 102 -15.85 0.44 -8.76
CA PHE A 102 -16.79 -0.66 -9.00
C PHE A 102 -16.11 -1.75 -9.81
N SER A 103 -16.15 -2.99 -9.36
CA SER A 103 -15.58 -4.11 -10.13
C SER A 103 -16.27 -5.43 -9.79
N GLU A 104 -16.00 -6.42 -10.63
CA GLU A 104 -16.42 -7.81 -10.44
C GLU A 104 -15.51 -8.57 -9.48
N ALA A 105 -14.40 -7.95 -9.07
CA ALA A 105 -13.46 -8.51 -8.10
C ALA A 105 -12.75 -7.40 -7.32
N TYR A 106 -12.36 -7.71 -6.10
CA TYR A 106 -11.44 -6.90 -5.32
C TYR A 106 -10.02 -7.02 -5.92
N SER A 107 -9.68 -6.13 -6.85
CA SER A 107 -8.41 -6.16 -7.56
C SER A 107 -7.76 -4.78 -7.66
N LEU A 108 -6.52 -4.72 -7.20
CA LEU A 108 -5.58 -3.63 -7.37
C LEU A 108 -4.20 -4.27 -7.48
N VAL A 109 -3.35 -3.72 -8.34
CA VAL A 109 -1.98 -4.23 -8.57
C VAL A 109 -0.98 -3.14 -8.20
N LEU A 110 0.08 -3.51 -7.49
CA LEU A 110 1.19 -2.65 -7.10
C LEU A 110 2.45 -3.10 -7.80
N GLU A 111 2.98 -2.27 -8.69
CA GLU A 111 4.20 -2.59 -9.43
C GLU A 111 4.96 -1.29 -9.72
N ASP A 112 6.29 -1.32 -9.65
CA ASP A 112 7.15 -0.27 -10.21
C ASP A 112 7.47 -0.61 -11.67
N ARG A 113 6.57 -0.22 -12.59
CA ARG A 113 6.76 -0.54 -14.02
C ARG A 113 7.74 0.40 -14.70
N ASN A 114 7.89 1.61 -14.18
CA ASN A 114 8.76 2.61 -14.78
C ASN A 114 10.23 2.49 -14.29
N ASN A 115 10.47 1.68 -13.24
CA ASN A 115 11.74 1.43 -12.57
C ASN A 115 12.36 2.68 -11.92
N ASP A 116 11.53 3.58 -11.39
CA ASP A 116 11.97 4.77 -10.64
C ASP A 116 12.15 4.50 -9.14
N GLY A 117 11.85 3.27 -8.69
CA GLY A 117 11.91 2.86 -7.30
C GLY A 117 10.57 2.99 -6.58
N ARG A 118 9.52 3.53 -7.20
CA ARG A 118 8.19 3.69 -6.60
C ARG A 118 7.16 2.83 -7.28
N SER A 119 6.32 2.21 -6.47
CA SER A 119 5.22 1.37 -6.92
C SER A 119 4.06 2.25 -7.39
N GLU A 120 3.49 1.90 -8.53
CA GLU A 120 2.27 2.48 -9.03
C GLU A 120 1.07 1.56 -8.74
N LEU A 121 -0.07 2.17 -8.44
CA LEU A 121 -1.34 1.47 -8.31
C LEU A 121 -2.00 1.35 -9.68
N TYR A 122 -2.33 0.13 -10.08
CA TYR A 122 -3.11 -0.15 -11.27
C TYR A 122 -4.50 -0.67 -10.88
N ILE A 123 -5.54 0.04 -11.32
CA ILE A 123 -6.93 -0.28 -10.98
C ILE A 123 -7.72 -0.48 -12.27
N THR A 124 -8.42 -1.62 -12.36
CA THR A 124 -9.42 -1.88 -13.40
C THR A 124 -10.81 -1.84 -12.78
N TYR A 125 -11.69 -1.01 -13.32
CA TYR A 125 -13.02 -0.81 -12.76
C TYR A 125 -14.06 -0.52 -13.85
N ILE A 126 -15.34 -0.55 -13.48
CA ILE A 126 -16.47 -0.17 -14.32
C ILE A 126 -16.86 1.26 -13.95
N GLN A 127 -16.96 2.15 -14.93
CA GLN A 127 -17.35 3.54 -14.68
C GLN A 127 -18.73 3.60 -14.03
N ASP A 128 -18.84 4.35 -12.93
CA ASP A 128 -20.11 4.53 -12.21
C ASP A 128 -21.22 5.07 -13.15
N GLY A 129 -22.44 4.60 -12.93
CA GLY A 129 -23.60 4.95 -13.75
C GLY A 129 -23.61 4.37 -15.16
N THR A 130 -22.57 3.64 -15.59
CA THR A 130 -22.54 3.00 -16.92
C THR A 130 -22.92 1.53 -16.92
N PHE A 131 -23.01 0.91 -15.75
CA PHE A 131 -23.30 -0.52 -15.66
C PHE A 131 -24.78 -0.81 -15.92
N SER A 132 -25.06 -1.92 -16.59
CA SER A 132 -26.41 -2.47 -16.76
C SER A 132 -26.36 -3.98 -16.91
N THR A 133 -27.43 -4.66 -16.51
CA THR A 133 -27.56 -6.11 -16.66
C THR A 133 -28.75 -6.46 -17.57
N ASP A 134 -28.74 -7.65 -18.18
CA ASP A 134 -29.91 -8.16 -18.88
C ASP A 134 -31.05 -8.53 -17.90
N GLU A 135 -32.26 -8.79 -18.42
CA GLU A 135 -33.44 -9.11 -17.59
C GLU A 135 -33.24 -10.32 -16.66
N ARG A 136 -32.31 -11.21 -17.01
CA ARG A 136 -32.04 -12.44 -16.28
C ARG A 136 -30.81 -12.33 -15.37
N GLY A 137 -30.07 -11.22 -15.42
CA GLY A 137 -28.85 -11.01 -14.65
C GLY A 137 -27.60 -11.71 -15.19
N TYR A 138 -27.55 -12.14 -16.45
CA TYR A 138 -26.44 -12.95 -16.98
C TYR A 138 -25.35 -12.14 -17.70
N ALA A 139 -25.72 -11.04 -18.37
CA ALA A 139 -24.78 -10.21 -19.11
C ALA A 139 -24.49 -8.89 -18.35
N LEU A 140 -23.23 -8.66 -18.00
CA LEU A 140 -22.77 -7.37 -17.50
C LEU A 140 -22.34 -6.49 -18.68
N ASN A 141 -22.97 -5.33 -18.80
CA ASN A 141 -22.50 -4.25 -19.68
C ASN A 141 -22.02 -3.08 -18.83
N GLY A 142 -20.98 -2.39 -19.28
CA GLY A 142 -20.44 -1.22 -18.62
C GLY A 142 -19.17 -0.75 -19.30
N LYS A 143 -18.79 0.52 -19.10
CA LYS A 143 -17.53 1.03 -19.63
C LYS A 143 -16.40 0.65 -18.67
N ARG A 144 -15.49 -0.21 -19.12
CA ARG A 144 -14.28 -0.55 -18.37
C ARG A 144 -13.26 0.58 -18.46
N CYS A 145 -12.72 0.94 -17.30
CA CYS A 145 -11.73 1.97 -17.11
C CYS A 145 -10.48 1.36 -16.49
N TYR A 146 -9.35 1.97 -16.81
CA TYR A 146 -8.04 1.58 -16.33
C TYR A 146 -7.36 2.84 -15.82
N GLU A 147 -6.98 2.85 -14.55
CA GLU A 147 -6.25 3.93 -13.92
C GLU A 147 -4.86 3.46 -13.50
N ARG A 148 -3.85 4.31 -13.74
CA ARG A 148 -2.54 4.25 -13.10
C ARG A 148 -2.46 5.42 -12.14
N ILE A 149 -2.14 5.14 -10.89
CA ILE A 149 -1.99 6.14 -9.84
C ILE A 149 -0.58 6.03 -9.30
N GLU A 150 0.22 7.06 -9.55
CA GLU A 150 1.47 7.29 -8.83
C GLU A 150 1.12 8.12 -7.62
N TRP A 151 1.34 7.54 -6.44
CA TRP A 151 1.16 8.30 -5.22
C TRP A 151 2.28 9.34 -5.10
N GLN A 152 1.93 10.47 -4.51
CA GLN A 152 2.88 11.51 -4.14
C GLN A 152 2.54 11.85 -2.70
N ALA A 153 3.49 11.64 -1.80
CA ALA A 153 3.32 12.09 -0.43
C ALA A 153 2.95 13.57 -0.43
N PRO A 154 1.93 13.99 0.34
CA PRO A 154 1.68 15.41 0.52
C PRO A 154 2.98 16.04 1.03
N GLU A 155 3.46 17.11 0.38
CA GLU A 155 4.63 17.86 0.87
C GLU A 155 4.43 18.07 2.37
N GLN A 156 5.38 17.62 3.19
CA GLN A 156 5.39 17.94 4.61
C GLN A 156 5.52 19.45 4.74
N THR A 157 4.40 20.18 4.65
CA THR A 157 4.38 21.58 5.02
C THR A 157 4.82 21.61 6.47
N ASN A 158 5.99 22.20 6.72
CA ASN A 158 6.53 22.49 8.04
C ASN A 158 5.51 23.30 8.85
N VAL A 159 4.50 22.65 9.42
CA VAL A 159 3.65 23.22 10.44
C VAL A 159 4.49 23.22 11.70
N GLN A 160 5.22 24.31 11.92
CA GLN A 160 5.85 24.56 13.21
C GLN A 160 4.80 24.31 14.31
N PRO A 161 5.13 23.53 15.35
CA PRO A 161 4.19 23.27 16.42
C PRO A 161 3.81 24.61 17.04
N THR A 162 2.54 24.99 16.90
CA THR A 162 2.00 26.18 17.54
C THR A 162 2.19 26.01 19.03
N LYS A 163 3.03 26.86 19.63
CA LYS A 163 3.25 26.91 21.07
C LYS A 163 1.90 27.01 21.76
N ARG A 164 1.51 25.92 22.42
CA ARG A 164 0.31 25.83 23.25
C ARG A 164 0.47 26.87 24.37
N ASN A 165 -0.19 28.02 24.22
CA ASN A 165 -0.29 29.00 25.30
C ASN A 165 -1.06 28.35 26.45
N LYS A 166 -0.34 27.97 27.50
CA LYS A 166 -0.95 27.62 28.79
C LYS A 166 -1.70 28.85 29.29
N LYS A 167 -3.01 28.70 29.47
CA LYS A 167 -3.84 29.61 30.25
C LYS A 167 -4.17 28.92 31.56
#